data_AF-A0A5J4PDG1-F1
#
_entry.id   AF-A0A5J4PDG1-F1
#
_cell.length_a   1.000
_cell.length_b   1.000
_cell.length_c   1.000
_cell.angle_alpha   90.00
_cell.angle_beta   90.00
_cell.angle_gamma   90.00
#
_symmetry.space_group_name_H-M   'P 1'
#
loop_
_entity.id
_entity.type
_entity.pdbx_description
1 polymer ?
#
loop_
_entity_poly.entity_id
_entity_poly.type
_entity_poly.pdbx_seq_one_letter_code
_entity_poly.pdbx_strand_id
1 'polypeptide(L)'
;VRLFVLPQKAISSLRELVSEQELYIVDKKKYQGQLTDEKSFMDPQDYRQKSARLKVLLKDLKAAIRAIEEKIRKIIEGDEKLSHQFKLLCSIDGVGERTAVKVIVETNAFRDFTDARKFCCFTNLQ
;
A
#
# COMPACT_ATOMS: atom_id res chain seq x y z
N VAL A 1 -33.40 -10.25 9.37
CA VAL A 1 -32.55 -10.36 8.16
C VAL A 1 -31.41 -9.37 8.30
N ARG A 2 -30.17 -9.81 8.59
CA ARG A 2 -29.01 -8.90 8.66
C ARG A 2 -28.56 -8.60 7.23
N LEU A 3 -28.82 -7.38 6.75
CA LEU A 3 -28.44 -6.90 5.43
C LEU A 3 -26.91 -6.77 5.36
N PHE A 4 -26.26 -7.76 4.75
CA PHE A 4 -24.80 -7.87 4.59
C PHE A 4 -24.33 -6.96 3.45
N VAL A 5 -24.36 -5.63 3.66
CA VAL A 5 -23.99 -4.61 2.64
C VAL A 5 -22.64 -3.91 2.97
N LEU A 6 -22.09 -4.14 4.16
CA LEU A 6 -20.81 -3.57 4.63
C LEU A 6 -19.53 -3.97 3.86
N PRO A 7 -19.37 -5.20 3.32
CA PRO A 7 -18.09 -5.62 2.72
C PRO A 7 -17.68 -4.79 1.51
N GLN A 8 -18.66 -4.36 0.70
CA GLN A 8 -18.38 -3.64 -0.54
C GLN A 8 -17.79 -2.25 -0.26
N LYS A 9 -18.32 -1.55 0.75
CA LYS A 9 -17.81 -0.23 1.14
C LYS A 9 -16.40 -0.33 1.71
N ALA A 10 -16.13 -1.33 2.56
CA ALA A 10 -14.79 -1.55 3.11
C ALA A 10 -13.76 -1.84 2.01
N ILE A 11 -14.08 -2.70 1.04
CA ILE A 11 -13.20 -3.01 -0.09
C ILE A 11 -13.00 -1.81 -1.01
N SER A 12 -14.05 -1.05 -1.31
CA SER A 12 -13.92 0.20 -2.08
C SER A 12 -13.01 1.22 -1.38
N SER A 13 -13.18 1.41 -0.07
CA SER A 13 -12.29 2.29 0.70
C SER A 13 -10.85 1.77 0.75
N LEU A 14 -10.64 0.46 0.86
CA LEU A 14 -9.30 -0.14 0.78
C LEU A 14 -8.67 0.06 -0.60
N ARG A 15 -9.44 -0.05 -1.70
CA ARG A 15 -8.97 0.23 -3.07
C ARG A 15 -8.45 1.65 -3.20
N GLU A 16 -9.24 2.63 -2.77
CA GLU A 16 -8.85 4.04 -2.80
C GLU A 16 -7.56 4.29 -2.01
N LEU A 17 -7.47 3.75 -0.79
CA LEU A 17 -6.30 3.90 0.07
C LEU A 17 -5.04 3.22 -0.49
N VAL A 18 -5.18 2.05 -1.11
CA VAL A 18 -4.05 1.36 -1.76
C VAL A 18 -3.54 2.15 -2.96
N SER A 19 -4.45 2.66 -3.81
CA SER A 19 -4.07 3.52 -4.94
C SER A 19 -3.39 4.81 -4.48
N GLU A 20 -3.91 5.46 -3.44
CA GLU A 20 -3.30 6.65 -2.83
C GLU A 20 -1.91 6.34 -2.25
N GLN A 21 -1.75 5.22 -1.55
CA GLN A 21 -0.46 4.79 -1.02
C GLN A 21 0.56 4.55 -2.15
N GLU A 22 0.16 3.90 -3.24
CA GLU A 22 1.03 3.64 -4.39
C GLU A 22 1.51 4.94 -5.03
N LEU A 23 0.61 5.92 -5.22
CA LEU A 23 0.97 7.26 -5.70
C LEU A 23 2.05 7.91 -4.84
N TYR A 24 1.85 7.96 -3.52
CA TYR A 24 2.82 8.60 -2.62
C TYR A 24 4.16 7.88 -2.54
N ILE A 25 4.16 6.57 -2.75
CA ILE A 25 5.40 5.79 -2.79
C ILE A 25 6.17 6.06 -4.08
N VAL A 26 5.48 6.22 -5.21
CA VAL A 26 6.10 6.62 -6.48
C VAL A 26 6.72 8.01 -6.34
N ASP A 27 6.00 8.97 -5.80
CA ASP A 27 6.50 10.34 -5.60
C ASP A 27 7.68 10.38 -4.62
N LYS A 28 7.59 9.63 -3.52
CA LYS A 28 8.70 9.47 -2.57
C LYS A 28 9.94 8.92 -3.26
N LYS A 29 9.81 7.86 -4.06
CA LYS A 29 10.94 7.27 -4.80
C LYS A 29 11.54 8.27 -5.79
N LYS A 30 10.70 9.01 -6.52
CA LYS A 30 11.11 10.07 -7.44
C LYS A 30 11.95 11.13 -6.74
N TYR A 31 11.50 11.65 -5.60
CA TYR A 31 12.26 12.65 -4.85
C TYR A 31 13.53 12.10 -4.19
N GLN A 32 13.52 10.82 -3.78
CA GLN A 32 14.74 10.15 -3.31
C GLN A 32 15.78 10.02 -4.43
N GLY A 33 15.35 9.67 -5.65
CA GLY A 33 16.21 9.62 -6.83
C GLY A 33 16.82 10.99 -7.16
N GLN A 34 16.03 12.07 -7.11
CA GLN A 34 16.58 13.42 -7.32
C GLN A 34 17.69 13.77 -6.32
N LEU A 35 17.56 13.36 -5.05
CA LEU A 35 18.60 13.60 -4.04
C LEU A 35 19.89 12.82 -4.31
N THR A 36 19.81 11.61 -4.88
CA THR A 36 21.00 10.83 -5.22
C THR A 36 21.64 11.29 -6.51
N ASP A 37 20.81 11.52 -7.52
CA ASP A 37 21.24 11.71 -8.90
C ASP A 37 21.82 13.10 -9.10
N GLU A 38 21.21 14.13 -8.50
CA GLU A 38 21.62 15.53 -8.75
C GLU A 38 22.78 15.99 -7.86
N LYS A 39 23.14 15.21 -6.83
CA LYS A 39 24.19 15.56 -5.87
C LYS A 39 25.55 15.80 -6.53
N SER A 40 25.84 15.07 -7.61
CA SER A 40 27.13 15.13 -8.30
C SER A 40 27.14 16.06 -9.53
N PHE A 41 25.99 16.63 -9.91
CA PHE A 41 25.84 17.41 -11.15
C PHE A 41 25.39 18.85 -10.93
N MET A 42 24.84 19.18 -9.75
CA MET A 42 24.46 20.55 -9.41
C MET A 42 25.57 21.28 -8.65
N ASP A 43 25.55 22.61 -8.75
CA ASP A 43 26.34 23.46 -7.86
C ASP A 43 26.07 23.10 -6.38
N PRO A 44 27.10 22.97 -5.52
CA PRO A 44 26.93 22.55 -4.14
C PRO A 44 26.01 23.44 -3.29
N GLN A 45 25.96 24.76 -3.56
CA GLN A 45 25.07 25.68 -2.87
C GLN A 45 23.62 25.47 -3.30
N ASP A 46 23.38 25.39 -4.61
CA ASP A 46 22.05 25.14 -5.16
C ASP A 46 21.50 23.76 -4.74
N TYR A 47 22.34 22.73 -4.76
CA TYR A 47 22.00 21.40 -4.28
C TYR A 47 21.60 21.41 -2.80
N ARG A 48 22.34 22.13 -1.94
CA ARG A 48 21.99 22.23 -0.51
C ARG A 48 20.61 22.84 -0.31
N GLN A 49 20.29 23.91 -1.02
CA GLN A 49 18.97 24.55 -0.92
C GLN A 49 17.85 23.65 -1.46
N LYS A 50 18.04 23.04 -2.63
CA LYS A 50 17.07 22.12 -3.23
C LYS A 50 16.84 20.89 -2.35
N SER A 51 17.91 20.27 -1.85
CA SER A 51 17.83 19.09 -0.99
C SER A 51 17.13 19.38 0.34
N ALA A 52 17.28 20.59 0.91
CA ALA A 52 16.53 20.99 2.09
C ALA A 52 15.02 21.00 1.84
N ARG A 53 14.56 21.59 0.72
CA ARG A 53 13.14 21.58 0.34
C ARG A 53 12.61 20.17 0.06
N LEU A 54 13.37 19.34 -0.66
CA LEU A 54 12.99 17.95 -0.94
C LEU A 54 12.90 17.11 0.33
N LYS A 55 13.77 17.32 1.32
CA LYS A 55 13.71 16.61 2.61
C LYS A 55 12.43 16.94 3.40
N VAL A 56 11.93 18.16 3.30
CA VAL A 56 10.63 18.54 3.90
C VAL A 56 9.51 17.75 3.21
N LEU A 57 9.43 17.77 1.88
CA LEU A 57 8.42 17.01 1.12
C LEU A 57 8.47 15.50 1.42
N LEU A 58 9.67 14.93 1.49
CA LEU A 58 9.87 13.52 1.83
C LEU A 58 9.41 13.17 3.25
N LYS A 59 9.52 14.10 4.20
CA LYS A 59 9.01 13.90 5.56
C LYS A 59 7.49 13.82 5.54
N ASP A 60 6.84 14.73 4.82
CA ASP A 60 5.38 14.78 4.73
C ASP A 60 4.81 13.57 3.99
N LEU A 61 5.44 13.16 2.88
CA LEU A 61 5.07 11.93 2.17
C LEU A 61 5.20 10.68 3.07
N LYS A 62 6.26 10.57 3.88
CA LYS A 62 6.41 9.46 4.82
C LYS A 62 5.32 9.47 5.89
N ALA A 63 4.92 10.65 6.37
CA ALA A 63 3.84 10.78 7.34
C ALA A 63 2.48 10.40 6.72
N ALA A 64 2.19 10.86 5.50
CA ALA A 64 0.98 10.52 4.76
C ALA A 64 0.88 9.01 4.50
N ILE A 65 1.96 8.36 4.03
CA ILE A 65 2.00 6.91 3.82
C ILE A 65 1.69 6.16 5.13
N ARG A 66 2.28 6.56 6.25
CA ARG A 66 2.00 5.94 7.56
C ARG A 66 0.54 6.12 7.99
N ALA A 67 -0.03 7.31 7.77
CA ALA A 67 -1.43 7.57 8.09
C ALA A 67 -2.38 6.68 7.27
N ILE A 68 -2.05 6.44 6.00
CA ILE A 68 -2.79 5.51 5.13
C ILE A 68 -2.63 4.07 5.62
N GLU A 69 -1.41 3.63 5.96
CA GLU A 69 -1.16 2.30 6.53
C GLU A 69 -1.98 2.04 7.80
N GLU A 70 -2.04 3.00 8.71
CA GLU A 70 -2.87 2.92 9.92
C GLU A 70 -4.36 2.85 9.59
N LYS A 71 -4.83 3.62 8.60
CA LYS A 71 -6.24 3.60 8.20
C LYS A 71 -6.63 2.26 7.56
N ILE A 72 -5.74 1.70 6.75
CA ILE A 72 -5.88 0.35 6.17
C ILE A 72 -5.98 -0.69 7.28
N ARG A 73 -5.04 -0.67 8.26
CA ARG A 73 -5.06 -1.59 9.42
C ARG A 73 -6.38 -1.52 10.16
N LYS A 74 -6.88 -0.32 10.49
CA LYS A 74 -8.16 -0.13 11.17
C LYS A 74 -9.35 -0.69 10.40
N ILE A 75 -9.37 -0.57 9.08
CA ILE A 75 -10.45 -1.15 8.25
C ILE A 75 -10.40 -2.68 8.29
N ILE A 76 -9.20 -3.27 8.21
CA ILE A 76 -9.01 -4.73 8.24
C ILE A 76 -9.37 -5.29 9.63
N GLU A 77 -8.91 -4.66 10.70
CA GLU A 77 -9.20 -5.09 12.08
C GLU A 77 -10.67 -4.92 12.45
N GLY A 78 -11.37 -3.97 11.83
CA GLY A 78 -12.81 -3.75 12.04
C GLY A 78 -13.72 -4.80 11.40
N ASP A 79 -13.19 -5.72 10.57
CA ASP A 79 -13.95 -6.81 9.94
C ASP A 79 -13.26 -8.15 10.21
N GLU A 80 -13.92 -9.04 10.95
CA GLU A 80 -13.35 -10.34 11.35
C GLU A 80 -12.92 -11.19 10.15
N LYS A 81 -13.64 -11.13 9.02
CA LYS A 81 -13.30 -11.91 7.83
C LYS A 81 -12.05 -11.34 7.17
N LEU A 82 -11.98 -10.01 7.02
CA LEU A 82 -10.79 -9.36 6.45
C LEU A 82 -9.57 -9.58 7.34
N SER A 83 -9.71 -9.45 8.65
CA SER A 83 -8.65 -9.72 9.63
C SER A 83 -8.14 -11.16 9.53
N HIS A 84 -9.04 -12.14 9.42
CA HIS A 84 -8.66 -13.54 9.25
C HIS A 84 -7.93 -13.78 7.93
N GLN A 85 -8.47 -13.29 6.80
CA GLN A 85 -7.85 -13.41 5.49
C GLN A 85 -6.46 -12.76 5.44
N PHE A 86 -6.32 -11.58 6.05
CA PHE A 86 -5.06 -10.86 6.15
C PHE A 86 -4.01 -11.64 6.93
N LYS A 87 -4.37 -12.19 8.10
CA LYS A 87 -3.45 -13.02 8.90
C LYS A 87 -3.00 -14.28 8.15
N LEU A 88 -3.90 -14.92 7.42
CA LEU A 88 -3.55 -16.08 6.60
C LEU A 88 -2.55 -15.71 5.50
N LEU A 89 -2.80 -14.63 4.77
CA LEU A 89 -1.88 -14.14 3.75
C LEU A 89 -0.50 -13.81 4.32
N CYS A 90 -0.45 -13.09 5.45
CA CYS A 90 0.81 -12.74 6.12
C CYS A 90 1.57 -13.95 6.70
N SER A 91 0.93 -15.12 6.82
CA SER A 91 1.60 -16.34 7.29
C SER A 91 2.39 -17.05 6.19
N ILE A 92 2.21 -16.65 4.92
CA ILE A 92 2.95 -17.20 3.78
C ILE A 92 4.33 -16.55 3.71
N ASP A 93 5.37 -17.38 3.62
CA ASP A 93 6.75 -16.90 3.48
C ASP A 93 6.88 -15.97 2.26
N GLY A 94 7.42 -14.78 2.48
CA GLY A 94 7.57 -13.75 1.45
C GLY A 94 6.36 -12.83 1.25
N VAL A 95 5.22 -13.09 1.92
CA VAL A 95 4.03 -12.21 1.86
C VAL A 95 4.01 -11.26 3.05
N GLY A 96 4.46 -10.02 2.83
CA GLY A 96 4.34 -8.94 3.82
C GLY A 96 2.96 -8.28 3.82
N GLU A 97 2.70 -7.43 4.83
CA GLU A 97 1.41 -6.73 5.01
C GLU A 97 0.93 -6.04 3.72
N ARG A 98 1.80 -5.28 3.04
CA ARG A 98 1.42 -4.55 1.81
C ARG A 98 0.98 -5.50 0.69
N THR A 99 1.66 -6.63 0.53
CA THR A 99 1.28 -7.66 -0.45
C THR A 99 -0.05 -8.28 -0.06
N ALA A 100 -0.25 -8.61 1.22
CA ALA A 100 -1.51 -9.16 1.72
C ALA A 100 -2.71 -8.21 1.47
N VAL A 101 -2.57 -6.92 1.76
CA VAL A 101 -3.63 -5.93 1.49
C VAL A 101 -3.93 -5.83 0.00
N LYS A 102 -2.89 -5.79 -0.84
CA LYS A 102 -3.06 -5.73 -2.30
C LYS A 102 -3.82 -6.93 -2.83
N VAL A 103 -3.47 -8.14 -2.38
CA VAL A 103 -4.17 -9.37 -2.73
C VAL A 103 -5.64 -9.33 -2.30
N ILE A 104 -5.94 -8.88 -1.08
CA ILE A 104 -7.33 -8.72 -0.61
C ILE A 104 -8.11 -7.76 -1.52
N VAL A 105 -7.50 -6.64 -1.91
CA VAL A 105 -8.13 -5.62 -2.73
C VAL A 105 -8.40 -6.08 -4.17
N GLU A 106 -7.40 -6.70 -4.79
CA GLU A 106 -7.46 -7.19 -6.18
C GLU A 106 -8.41 -8.38 -6.33
N THR A 107 -8.52 -9.22 -5.29
CA THR A 107 -9.41 -10.39 -5.29
C THR A 107 -10.81 -10.10 -4.75
N ASN A 108 -11.08 -8.84 -4.38
CA ASN A 108 -12.33 -8.41 -3.74
C ASN A 108 -12.66 -9.27 -2.50
N ALA A 109 -11.68 -9.45 -1.62
CA ALA A 109 -11.69 -10.37 -0.49
C ALA A 109 -11.96 -11.83 -0.89
N PHE A 110 -11.27 -12.29 -1.94
CA PHE A 110 -11.38 -13.65 -2.51
C PHE A 110 -12.76 -13.98 -3.09
N ARG A 111 -13.65 -13.00 -3.26
CA ARG A 111 -14.97 -13.23 -3.86
C ARG A 111 -14.90 -13.50 -5.36
N ASP A 112 -13.83 -13.02 -6.00
CA ASP A 112 -13.66 -13.11 -7.44
C ASP A 112 -13.02 -14.45 -7.88
N PHE A 113 -12.60 -15.30 -6.93
CA PHE A 113 -11.96 -16.59 -7.21
C PHE A 113 -12.67 -17.74 -6.48
N THR A 114 -13.14 -18.73 -7.25
CA THR A 114 -13.70 -19.98 -6.72
C THR A 114 -12.73 -21.18 -6.82
N ASP A 115 -11.66 -21.06 -7.61
CA ASP A 115 -10.64 -22.09 -7.81
C ASP A 115 -9.28 -21.59 -7.27
N ALA A 116 -8.74 -22.29 -6.28
CA ALA A 116 -7.45 -21.98 -5.65
C ALA A 116 -6.28 -21.96 -6.64
N ARG A 117 -6.31 -22.79 -7.69
CA ARG A 117 -5.25 -22.82 -8.72
C ARG A 117 -5.25 -21.56 -9.56
N LYS A 118 -6.43 -21.02 -9.90
CA LYS A 118 -6.55 -19.75 -10.63
C LYS A 118 -6.02 -18.58 -9.80
N PHE A 119 -6.24 -18.63 -8.49
CA PHE A 119 -5.72 -17.63 -7.56
C PHE A 119 -4.18 -17.69 -7.42
N CYS A 120 -3.59 -18.88 -7.27
CA CYS A 120 -2.13 -19.05 -7.22
C CYS A 120 -1.44 -18.52 -8.49
N CYS A 121 -1.99 -18.82 -9.68
CA CYS A 121 -1.45 -18.28 -10.94
C CYS A 121 -1.57 -16.74 -11.04
N PHE A 122 -2.63 -16.14 -10.50
CA PHE A 122 -2.81 -14.68 -10.51
C PHE A 122 -1.86 -13.95 -9.56
N THR A 123 -1.62 -14.52 -8.37
CA THR A 123 -0.84 -13.88 -7.31
C THR A 123 0.66 -14.22 -7.33
N ASN A 124 1.10 -15.12 -8.22
CA ASN A 124 2.46 -15.69 -8.26
C ASN A 124 2.87 -16.35 -6.92
N LEU A 125 1.91 -16.81 -6.12
CA LEU A 125 2.14 -17.62 -4.93
C LEU A 125 2.26 -19.08 -5.38
N GLN A 126 3.47 -19.65 -5.33
CA GLN A 126 3.73 -21.09 -5.54
C GLN A 126 4.02 -21.79 -4.21
#